data_AF-A0A6J5YGG3-F1
#
_entry.id   AF-A0A6J5YGG3-F1
#
_cell.length_a   1.000
_cell.length_b   1.000
_cell.length_c   1.000
_cell.angle_alpha   90.00
_cell.angle_beta   90.00
_cell.angle_gamma   90.00
#
_symmetry.space_group_name_H-M   'P 1'
#
loop_
_entity.id
_entity.type
_entity.pdbx_description
1 polymer ?
#
loop_
_entity_poly.entity_id
_entity_poly.type
_entity_poly.pdbx_seq_one_letter_code
_entity_poly.pdbx_strand_id
1 'polypeptide(L)' 'MYPYELLQTPRAWGEKRYNLVYWAEEARGGHFAAFERPEAFVADVRAFARVVR' A
#
# COMPACT_ATOMS: atom_id res chain seq x y z
N MET A 1 -2.76 -0.85 0.75
CA MET A 1 -3.35 -2.14 1.11
C MET A 1 -4.43 -2.47 0.10
N TYR A 2 -4.28 -3.59 -0.59
CA TYR A 2 -5.16 -4.02 -1.69
C TYR A 2 -6.13 -5.09 -1.20
N PRO A 3 -7.43 -5.04 -1.55
CA PRO A 3 -8.46 -5.88 -0.96
C PRO A 3 -8.36 -7.37 -1.33
N TYR A 4 -7.63 -7.72 -2.40
CA TYR A 4 -7.44 -9.11 -2.83
C TYR A 4 -5.99 -9.61 -2.67
N GLU A 5 -5.21 -8.96 -1.79
CA GLU A 5 -3.89 -9.47 -1.38
C GLU A 5 -4.04 -10.80 -0.60
N LEU A 6 -3.08 -11.72 -0.78
CA LEU A 6 -3.08 -13.03 -0.13
C LEU A 6 -3.06 -12.92 1.40
N LEU A 7 -2.31 -11.95 1.93
CA LEU A 7 -2.18 -11.71 3.35
C LEU A 7 -2.54 -10.26 3.69
N GLN A 8 -3.73 -10.08 4.26
CA GLN A 8 -4.17 -8.79 4.73
C GLN A 8 -3.61 -8.45 6.10
N THR A 9 -2.50 -7.72 6.11
CA THR A 9 -1.88 -7.27 7.36
C THR A 9 -2.66 -6.06 7.90
N PRO A 10 -3.26 -6.13 9.10
CA PRO A 10 -3.91 -4.97 9.71
C PRO A 10 -2.92 -3.83 9.93
N ARG A 11 -3.35 -2.59 9.68
CA ARG A 11 -2.51 -1.38 9.87
C ARG A 11 -1.88 -1.33 11.27
N ALA A 12 -2.67 -1.62 12.30
CA ALA A 12 -2.21 -1.60 13.70
C ALA A 12 -1.04 -2.56 13.97
N TRP A 13 -0.89 -3.65 13.20
CA TRP A 13 0.24 -4.56 13.34
C TRP A 13 1.50 -3.96 12.73
N GLY A 14 1.37 -3.29 11.58
CA GLY A 14 2.45 -2.55 10.94
C GLY A 14 2.96 -1.40 11.81
N GLU A 15 2.05 -0.61 12.38
CA GLU A 15 2.37 0.50 13.29
C GLU A 15 3.12 0.05 14.55
N LYS A 16 2.79 -1.13 15.09
CA LYS A 16 3.51 -1.68 16.24
C LYS A 16 4.93 -2.15 15.92
N ARG A 17 5.19 -2.54 14.66
CA ARG A 17 6.45 -3.21 14.27
C ARG A 17 7.45 -2.30 13.57
N TYR A 18 6.98 -1.23 12.94
CA TYR A 18 7.75 -0.37 12.05
C TYR A 18 7.43 1.11 12.27
N ASN A 19 8.32 2.01 11.82
CA ASN A 19 8.00 3.42 11.65
C ASN A 19 7.12 3.61 10.39
N LEU A 20 5.82 3.35 10.53
CA LEU A 20 4.88 3.41 9.42
C LEU A 20 4.54 4.87 9.07
N VAL A 21 5.28 5.44 8.12
CA VAL A 21 5.14 6.86 7.71
C VAL A 21 4.12 7.08 6.58
N TYR A 22 3.70 6.03 5.89
CA TYR A 22 2.71 6.09 4.81
C TYR A 22 1.84 4.84 4.83
N TRP A 23 0.53 5.03 4.66
CA TRP A 23 -0.46 3.97 4.51
C TRP A 23 -1.57 4.45 3.59
N ALA A 24 -1.94 3.62 2.63
CA ALA A 24 -3.05 3.86 1.71
C ALA A 24 -3.90 2.60 1.61
N GLU A 25 -5.20 2.74 1.35
CA GLU A 25 -6.13 1.64 1.13
C GLU A 25 -6.78 1.81 -0.23
N GLU A 26 -6.77 0.75 -1.03
CA GLU A 26 -7.32 0.76 -2.38
C GLU A 26 -8.68 0.06 -2.41
N ALA A 27 -9.58 0.53 -3.28
CA ALA A 27 -10.91 -0.07 -3.41
C ALA A 27 -10.91 -1.39 -4.22
N ARG A 28 -9.84 -1.70 -4.96
CA ARG A 28 -9.73 -2.83 -5.89
C ARG A 28 -8.28 -3.22 -6.19
N GLY A 29 -8.06 -4.45 -6.63
CA GLY A 29 -6.74 -5.04 -6.94
C GLY A 29 -6.26 -5.99 -5.85
N GLY A 30 -5.26 -6.81 -6.16
CA GLY A 30 -4.75 -7.85 -5.27
C GLY A 30 -3.23 -8.00 -5.29
N HIS A 31 -2.79 -9.26 -5.23
CA HIS A 31 -1.38 -9.63 -5.06
C HIS A 31 -0.46 -9.03 -6.13
N PHE A 32 -0.96 -8.87 -7.36
CA PHE A 32 -0.19 -8.30 -8.46
C PHE A 32 -0.58 -6.83 -8.71
N ALA A 33 -0.66 -6.02 -7.65
CA ALA A 33 -1.11 -4.63 -7.70
C ALA A 33 -0.48 -3.78 -8.83
N ALA A 34 0.82 -3.95 -9.11
CA ALA A 34 1.50 -3.24 -10.18
C ALA A 34 0.99 -3.60 -11.59
N PHE A 35 0.49 -4.83 -11.79
CA PHE A 35 -0.11 -5.29 -13.05
C PHE A 35 -1.62 -5.05 -13.08
N GLU A 36 -2.31 -5.26 -11.96
CA GLU A 36 -3.76 -5.13 -11.86
C GLU A 36 -4.23 -3.67 -11.83
N ARG A 37 -3.45 -2.77 -11.23
CA ARG A 37 -3.77 -1.36 -10.99
C ARG A 37 -2.53 -0.46 -11.18
N PRO A 38 -1.89 -0.44 -12.37
CA PRO A 38 -0.60 0.21 -12.58
C PRO A 38 -0.59 1.70 -12.23
N GLU A 39 -1.64 2.45 -12.58
CA GLU A 39 -1.71 3.89 -12.30
C GLU A 39 -1.82 4.18 -10.80
N ALA A 40 -2.64 3.40 -10.08
CA ALA A 40 -2.80 3.53 -8.63
C ALA A 40 -1.51 3.17 -7.90
N PHE A 41 -0.86 2.08 -8.32
CA PHE A 41 0.43 1.66 -7.78
C PHE A 41 1.50 2.74 -7.94
N VAL A 42 1.64 3.32 -9.15
CA VAL A 42 2.60 4.40 -9.40
C VAL A 42 2.27 5.66 -8.59
N ALA A 43 0.98 5.99 -8.44
CA ALA A 43 0.54 7.11 -7.62
C ALA A 43 0.94 6.93 -6.15
N ASP A 44 0.74 5.74 -5.59
CA ASP A 44 1.12 5.38 -4.23
C ASP A 44 2.63 5.50 -4.01
N VAL A 45 3.44 4.95 -4.92
CA VAL A 45 4.91 5.03 -4.83
C VAL A 45 5.37 6.50 -4.83
N ARG A 46 4.78 7.34 -5.69
CA ARG A 46 5.11 8.78 -5.73
C ARG A 46 4.64 9.52 -4.47
N ALA A 47 3.50 9.15 -3.90
CA ALA A 47 2.99 9.73 -2.66
C ALA A 47 3.90 9.39 -1.48
N PHE A 48 4.29 8.12 -1.34
CA PHE A 48 5.28 7.69 -0.36
C PHE A 48 6.60 8.44 -0.52
N ALA A 49 7.13 8.55 -1.74
CA ALA A 49 8.40 9.23 -2.00
C ALA A 49 8.39 10.70 -1.57
N ARG A 50 7.24 11.38 -1.60
CA ARG A 50 7.10 12.77 -1.11
C ARG A 50 7.12 12.88 0.42
N VAL A 51 6.75 11.81 1.14
CA VAL A 51 6.75 11.79 2.61
C VAL A 51 8.16 11.58 3.16
N VAL A 52 8.99 10.80 2.48
CA VAL A 52 10.32 10.37 2.98
C VAL A 52 11.49 11.16 2.39
N ARG A 53 11.22 12.14 1.53
CA ARG A 53 12.22 13.02 0.93
C ARG A 53 12.31 14.32 1.73
#